data_AF-A0A077EI39-F1
#
_entry.id   AF-A0A077EI39-F1
#
_cell.length_a   1.000
_cell.length_b   1.000
_cell.length_c   1.000
_cell.angle_alpha   90.00
_cell.angle_beta   90.00
_cell.angle_gamma   90.00
#
_symmetry.space_group_name_H-M   'P 1'
#
loop_
_entity.id
_entity.type
_entity.pdbx_description
1 polymer ?
#
loop_
_entity_poly.entity_id
_entity_poly.type
_entity_poly.pdbx_seq_one_letter_code
_entity_poly.pdbx_strand_id
1 'polypeptide(L)'
;MNITNQQQDFINTHFHEGIQQSELDESIFRALKTTEELHYLATHHNWDNGVKVLQWIVESPICSEAIALELFWLAQPQDFQQCKLDITLQDEYLNEVFTLLKTILKNYPDNFYKKQVVSLIRHHFMKMSSLFPTGFIRKPMAKTAMCTTKRMT
;
A
#
# COMPACT_ATOMS: atom_id res chain seq x y z
N MET A 1 2.08 13.83 -14.65
CA MET A 1 3.17 13.28 -13.83
C MET A 1 4.46 13.88 -14.33
N ASN A 2 5.28 14.49 -13.47
CA ASN A 2 6.61 14.98 -13.85
C ASN A 2 7.68 14.00 -13.35
N ILE A 3 7.67 12.77 -13.86
CA ILE A 3 8.76 11.81 -13.72
C ILE A 3 9.38 11.60 -15.10
N THR A 4 10.70 11.63 -15.21
CA THR A 4 11.41 11.48 -16.49
C THR A 4 11.37 10.04 -16.98
N ASN A 5 11.56 9.81 -18.28
CA ASN A 5 11.65 8.46 -18.83
C ASN A 5 12.78 7.66 -18.15
N GLN A 6 13.93 8.29 -17.87
CA GLN A 6 15.03 7.63 -17.17
C GLN A 6 14.64 7.13 -15.77
N GLN A 7 13.85 7.90 -15.02
CA GLN A 7 13.37 7.48 -13.70
C GLN A 7 12.32 6.36 -13.82
N GLN A 8 11.43 6.43 -14.80
CA GLN A 8 10.48 5.35 -15.08
C GLN A 8 11.21 4.06 -15.47
N ASP A 9 12.20 4.14 -16.36
CA ASP A 9 13.00 3.00 -16.80
C ASP A 9 13.79 2.39 -15.63
N PHE A 10 14.35 3.22 -14.75
CA PHE A 10 15.00 2.76 -13.52
C PHE A 10 14.02 1.98 -12.64
N ILE A 11 12.83 2.53 -12.38
CA ILE A 11 11.81 1.86 -11.56
C ILE A 11 11.35 0.57 -12.23
N ASN A 12 11.01 0.61 -13.52
CA ASN A 12 10.53 -0.55 -14.26
C ASN A 12 11.59 -1.65 -14.33
N THR A 13 12.88 -1.32 -14.39
CA THR A 13 13.96 -2.32 -14.43
C THR A 13 14.10 -3.05 -13.09
N HIS A 14 13.91 -2.35 -11.97
CA HIS A 14 14.18 -2.88 -10.63
C HIS A 14 12.95 -3.34 -9.86
N PHE A 15 11.76 -2.96 -10.31
CA PHE A 15 10.47 -3.28 -9.67
C PHE A 15 9.43 -3.77 -10.68
N HIS A 16 9.89 -4.43 -11.76
CA HIS A 16 9.02 -4.95 -12.82
C HIS A 16 7.95 -5.90 -12.30
N GLU A 17 6.90 -6.07 -13.10
CA GLU A 17 5.89 -7.10 -12.87
C GLU A 17 6.53 -8.50 -12.80
N GLY A 18 6.14 -9.27 -11.79
CA GLY A 18 6.62 -10.64 -11.58
C GLY A 18 7.94 -10.78 -10.81
N ILE A 19 8.58 -9.68 -10.40
CA ILE A 19 9.76 -9.73 -9.53
C ILE A 19 9.44 -10.46 -8.21
N GLN A 20 10.30 -11.39 -7.78
CA GLN A 20 10.09 -12.10 -6.52
C GLN A 20 10.54 -11.25 -5.32
N GLN A 21 9.94 -11.46 -4.14
CA GLN A 21 10.31 -10.70 -2.94
C GLN A 21 11.78 -10.87 -2.53
N SER A 22 12.37 -12.03 -2.85
CA SER A 22 13.78 -12.33 -2.61
C SER A 22 14.74 -11.55 -3.51
N GLU A 23 14.25 -11.04 -4.64
CA GLU A 23 15.02 -10.25 -5.60
C GLU A 23 14.92 -8.74 -5.32
N LEU A 24 13.97 -8.33 -4.46
CA LEU A 24 13.81 -6.94 -4.06
C LEU A 24 14.98 -6.46 -3.21
N ASP A 25 15.63 -5.39 -3.68
CA ASP A 25 16.73 -4.72 -2.99
C ASP A 25 16.28 -3.37 -2.43
N GLU A 26 16.30 -3.26 -1.09
CA GLU A 26 15.92 -2.04 -0.38
C GLU A 26 16.86 -0.87 -0.68
N SER A 27 18.13 -1.13 -0.99
CA SER A 27 19.10 -0.08 -1.35
C SER A 27 18.70 0.62 -2.65
N ILE A 28 18.13 -0.13 -3.60
CA ILE A 28 17.60 0.40 -4.85
C ILE A 28 16.34 1.23 -4.57
N PHE A 29 15.45 0.76 -3.69
CA PHE A 29 14.30 1.56 -3.25
C PHE A 29 14.73 2.89 -2.63
N ARG A 30 15.76 2.87 -1.77
CA ARG A 30 16.31 4.08 -1.13
C ARG A 30 16.97 5.06 -2.12
N ALA A 31 17.20 4.65 -3.36
CA ALA A 31 17.66 5.54 -4.42
C ALA A 31 16.55 6.50 -4.89
N LEU A 32 15.27 6.16 -4.71
CA LEU A 32 14.13 7.04 -5.06
C LEU A 32 14.10 8.27 -4.15
N LYS A 33 13.91 9.47 -4.74
CA LYS A 33 14.08 10.76 -4.03
C LYS A 33 12.83 11.62 -4.00
N THR A 34 11.86 11.33 -4.86
CA THR A 34 10.68 12.18 -5.06
C THR A 34 9.39 11.43 -4.76
N THR A 35 8.36 12.18 -4.39
CA THR A 35 7.05 11.58 -4.15
C THR A 35 6.42 11.08 -5.45
N GLU A 36 6.75 11.71 -6.58
CA GLU A 36 6.32 11.29 -7.92
C GLU A 36 6.88 9.92 -8.31
N GLU A 37 8.14 9.62 -7.96
CA GLU A 37 8.73 8.28 -8.11
C GLU A 37 8.00 7.25 -7.26
N LEU A 38 7.70 7.56 -5.99
CA LEU A 38 6.93 6.65 -5.14
C LEU A 38 5.51 6.41 -5.66
N HIS A 39 4.84 7.45 -6.14
CA HIS A 39 3.51 7.32 -6.72
C HIS A 39 3.54 6.47 -8.00
N TYR A 40 4.52 6.71 -8.87
CA TYR A 40 4.71 5.91 -10.09
C TYR A 40 4.94 4.43 -9.72
N LEU A 41 5.83 4.15 -8.77
CA LEU A 41 6.07 2.80 -8.27
C LEU A 41 4.81 2.16 -7.67
N ALA A 42 4.08 2.87 -6.80
CA ALA A 42 2.84 2.39 -6.19
C ALA A 42 1.77 2.02 -7.25
N THR A 43 1.70 2.79 -8.34
CA THR A 43 0.72 2.61 -9.42
C THR A 43 1.05 1.41 -10.31
N HIS A 44 2.33 1.12 -10.54
CA HIS A 44 2.77 0.14 -11.55
C HIS A 44 3.30 -1.17 -10.97
N HIS A 45 3.63 -1.21 -9.68
CA HIS A 45 4.09 -2.45 -9.04
C HIS A 45 2.93 -3.43 -8.86
N ASN A 46 3.12 -4.70 -9.22
CA ASN A 46 2.14 -5.77 -8.98
C ASN A 46 2.26 -6.30 -7.54
N TRP A 47 1.13 -6.41 -6.85
CA TRP A 47 1.04 -6.78 -5.42
C TRP A 47 0.84 -8.28 -5.21
N ASP A 48 0.61 -9.05 -6.27
CA ASP A 48 0.36 -10.49 -6.21
C ASP A 48 1.53 -11.26 -5.56
N ASN A 49 2.74 -10.72 -5.67
CA ASN A 49 3.94 -11.30 -5.09
C ASN A 49 4.20 -10.84 -3.64
N GLY A 50 3.27 -10.08 -3.05
CA GLY A 50 3.34 -9.58 -1.67
C GLY A 50 3.45 -8.06 -1.59
N VAL A 51 3.48 -7.55 -0.36
CA VAL A 51 3.32 -6.11 -0.09
C VAL A 51 4.59 -5.40 0.36
N LYS A 52 5.75 -6.05 0.24
CA LYS A 52 7.04 -5.53 0.73
C LYS A 52 7.41 -4.16 0.17
N VAL A 53 7.22 -3.94 -1.14
CA VAL A 53 7.47 -2.62 -1.77
C VAL A 53 6.50 -1.56 -1.22
N LEU A 54 5.24 -1.91 -1.01
CA LEU A 54 4.23 -0.99 -0.46
C LEU A 54 4.59 -0.61 0.97
N GLN A 55 5.08 -1.57 1.77
CA GLN A 55 5.57 -1.33 3.12
C GLN A 55 6.69 -0.28 3.11
N TRP A 56 7.68 -0.44 2.22
CA TRP A 56 8.74 0.56 2.05
C TRP A 56 8.22 1.93 1.63
N ILE A 57 7.20 1.97 0.76
CA ILE A 57 6.55 3.22 0.34
C ILE A 57 5.92 3.93 1.55
N VAL A 58 5.13 3.23 2.38
CA VAL A 58 4.43 3.87 3.52
C VAL A 58 5.33 4.20 4.71
N GLU A 59 6.53 3.61 4.76
CA GLU A 59 7.59 3.94 5.71
C GLU A 59 8.53 5.04 5.21
N SER A 60 8.44 5.43 3.94
CA SER A 60 9.33 6.41 3.35
C SER A 60 8.97 7.84 3.78
N PRO A 61 9.94 8.67 4.23
CA PRO A 61 9.68 10.05 4.63
C PRO A 61 9.30 10.99 3.46
N ILE A 62 9.42 10.51 2.21
CA ILE A 62 8.97 11.23 1.01
C ILE A 62 7.59 10.77 0.53
N CYS A 63 6.94 9.82 1.21
CA CYS A 63 5.57 9.40 0.93
C CYS A 63 4.58 10.52 1.27
N SER A 64 3.58 10.72 0.42
CA SER A 64 2.51 11.69 0.66
C SER A 64 1.28 11.05 1.28
N GLU A 65 0.45 11.89 1.90
CA GLU A 65 -0.85 11.48 2.43
C GLU A 65 -1.73 10.83 1.34
N ALA A 66 -1.59 11.30 0.10
CA ALA A 66 -2.33 10.77 -1.05
C ALA A 66 -1.97 9.32 -1.36
N ILE A 67 -0.66 9.02 -1.45
CA ILE A 67 -0.17 7.66 -1.73
C ILE A 67 -0.55 6.74 -0.56
N ALA A 68 -0.34 7.18 0.67
CA ALA A 68 -0.69 6.38 1.85
C ALA A 68 -2.19 6.04 1.89
N LEU A 69 -3.06 7.01 1.57
CA LEU A 69 -4.50 6.79 1.53
C LEU A 69 -4.94 5.89 0.38
N GLU A 70 -4.33 6.04 -0.80
CA GLU A 70 -4.56 5.15 -1.95
C GLU A 70 -4.20 3.70 -1.60
N LEU A 71 -3.00 3.48 -1.07
CA LEU A 71 -2.55 2.15 -0.63
C LEU A 71 -3.44 1.58 0.47
N PHE A 72 -3.89 2.42 1.42
CA PHE A 72 -4.81 2.00 2.47
C PHE A 72 -6.09 1.41 1.89
N TRP A 73 -6.74 2.08 0.95
CA TRP A 73 -8.00 1.60 0.38
C TRP A 73 -7.84 0.41 -0.56
N LEU A 74 -6.76 0.39 -1.34
CA LEU A 74 -6.44 -0.73 -2.21
C LEU A 74 -6.10 -2.01 -1.43
N ALA A 75 -5.54 -1.88 -0.21
CA ALA A 75 -5.27 -2.99 0.70
C ALA A 75 -6.52 -3.58 1.39
N GLN A 76 -7.73 -3.14 1.03
CA GLN A 76 -9.01 -3.70 1.48
C GLN A 76 -9.14 -3.77 3.02
N PRO A 77 -9.08 -2.62 3.71
CA PRO A 77 -9.04 -2.57 5.18
C PRO A 77 -10.31 -3.17 5.83
N GLN A 78 -11.41 -3.24 5.07
CA GLN A 78 -12.65 -3.88 5.49
C GLN A 78 -12.47 -5.34 5.92
N ASP A 79 -11.52 -6.06 5.31
CA ASP A 79 -11.27 -7.48 5.59
C ASP A 79 -10.69 -7.69 7.00
N PHE A 80 -10.11 -6.65 7.59
CA PHE A 80 -9.45 -6.67 8.90
C PHE A 80 -10.21 -5.92 9.99
N GLN A 81 -11.44 -5.44 9.73
CA GLN A 81 -12.21 -4.59 10.65
C GLN A 81 -12.44 -5.19 12.04
N GLN A 82 -12.45 -6.52 12.14
CA GLN A 82 -12.66 -7.23 13.40
C GLN A 82 -11.36 -7.54 14.14
N CYS A 83 -10.21 -7.33 13.50
CA CYS A 83 -8.91 -7.62 14.09
C CYS A 83 -8.46 -6.47 14.98
N LYS A 84 -7.98 -6.79 16.19
CA LYS A 84 -7.34 -5.80 17.05
C LYS A 84 -5.95 -5.47 16.49
N LEU A 85 -5.54 -4.21 16.56
CA LEU A 85 -4.26 -3.76 15.97
C LEU A 85 -3.02 -4.32 16.68
N ASP A 86 -3.15 -4.80 17.92
CA ASP A 86 -2.05 -5.34 18.74
C ASP A 86 -1.76 -6.82 18.47
N ILE A 87 -2.45 -7.45 17.52
CA ILE A 87 -2.24 -8.86 17.18
C ILE A 87 -1.33 -9.05 15.94
N THR A 88 -0.81 -10.27 15.85
CA THR A 88 -0.16 -10.83 14.67
C THR A 88 -1.04 -11.96 14.14
N LEU A 89 -1.32 -11.93 12.84
CA LEU A 89 -2.13 -12.96 12.19
C LEU A 89 -1.28 -14.21 11.92
N GLN A 90 -1.93 -15.39 11.91
CA GLN A 90 -1.24 -16.65 11.61
C GLN A 90 -0.85 -16.79 10.14
N ASP A 91 -1.71 -16.32 9.24
CA ASP A 91 -1.45 -16.32 7.80
C ASP A 91 -0.42 -15.23 7.49
N GLU A 92 0.71 -15.63 6.89
CA GLU A 92 1.85 -14.76 6.66
C GLU A 92 1.51 -13.62 5.70
N TYR A 93 0.87 -13.92 4.58
CA TYR A 93 0.47 -12.94 3.58
C TYR A 93 -0.55 -11.94 4.16
N LEU A 94 -1.60 -12.44 4.83
CA LEU A 94 -2.57 -11.56 5.49
C LEU A 94 -1.92 -10.73 6.60
N ASN A 95 -0.94 -11.28 7.31
CA ASN A 95 -0.20 -10.54 8.33
C ASN A 95 0.68 -9.42 7.73
N GLU A 96 1.27 -9.64 6.55
CA GLU A 96 1.99 -8.59 5.81
C GLU A 96 1.04 -7.44 5.42
N VAL A 97 -0.10 -7.76 4.81
CA VAL A 97 -1.14 -6.77 4.46
C VAL A 97 -1.64 -6.04 5.72
N PHE A 98 -1.88 -6.77 6.80
CA PHE A 98 -2.30 -6.17 8.06
C PHE A 98 -1.22 -5.26 8.68
N THR A 99 0.06 -5.60 8.50
CA THR A 99 1.19 -4.77 8.94
C THR A 99 1.28 -3.47 8.14
N LEU A 100 1.05 -3.54 6.82
CA LEU A 100 0.93 -2.36 5.96
C LEU A 100 -0.18 -1.42 6.46
N LEU A 101 -1.38 -1.97 6.71
CA LEU A 101 -2.52 -1.21 7.24
C LEU A 101 -2.21 -0.57 8.61
N LYS A 102 -1.62 -1.33 9.55
CA LYS A 102 -1.21 -0.82 10.85
C LYS A 102 -0.21 0.35 10.73
N THR A 103 0.72 0.25 9.79
CA THR A 103 1.73 1.28 9.54
C THR A 103 1.07 2.58 9.08
N ILE A 104 0.16 2.49 8.11
CA ILE A 104 -0.58 3.65 7.61
C ILE A 104 -1.44 4.27 8.73
N LEU A 105 -2.21 3.45 9.46
CA LEU A 105 -3.09 3.92 10.54
C LEU A 105 -2.32 4.61 11.68
N LYS A 106 -1.09 4.19 11.95
CA LYS A 106 -0.20 4.84 12.92
C LYS A 106 0.33 6.17 12.38
N ASN A 107 0.89 6.17 11.17
CA ASN A 107 1.63 7.30 10.64
C ASN A 107 0.74 8.47 10.18
N TYR A 108 -0.48 8.18 9.72
CA TYR A 108 -1.40 9.17 9.18
C TYR A 108 -1.80 10.27 10.19
N PRO A 109 -2.32 9.95 11.40
CA PRO A 109 -2.64 10.97 12.41
C PRO A 109 -1.40 11.69 12.96
N ASP A 110 -0.23 11.06 12.90
CA ASP A 110 1.04 11.60 13.41
C ASP A 110 1.68 12.65 12.48
N ASN A 111 1.02 13.05 11.38
CA ASN A 111 1.54 13.96 10.36
C ASN A 111 2.88 13.49 9.76
N PHE A 112 3.11 12.18 9.70
CA PHE A 112 4.33 11.60 9.13
C PHE A 112 4.45 11.87 7.62
N TYR A 113 3.33 11.82 6.91
CA TYR A 113 3.30 11.92 5.45
C TYR A 113 3.40 13.36 4.94
N LYS A 114 4.05 13.56 3.80
CA LYS A 114 4.12 14.86 3.14
C LYS A 114 2.76 15.33 2.65
N LYS A 115 2.36 16.53 3.07
CA LYS A 115 1.23 17.25 2.50
C LYS A 115 1.58 17.70 1.09
N GLN A 116 0.77 17.33 0.12
CA GLN A 116 0.89 17.84 -1.25
C GLN A 116 -0.21 18.86 -1.55
N VAL A 117 0.09 19.85 -2.37
CA VAL A 117 -0.91 20.76 -2.92
C VAL A 117 -1.78 19.97 -3.91
N VAL A 118 -3.05 19.83 -3.56
CA VAL A 118 -4.06 18.97 -4.19
C VAL A 118 -4.49 19.49 -5.57
N SER A 119 -3.61 19.50 -6.57
CA SER A 119 -4.04 19.52 -7.98
C SER A 119 -4.10 18.12 -8.58
N LEU A 120 -3.45 17.14 -7.95
CA LEU A 120 -3.12 15.83 -8.54
C LEU A 120 -4.09 14.69 -8.16
N ILE A 121 -4.86 14.82 -7.08
CA ILE A 121 -5.63 13.70 -6.50
C ILE A 121 -7.04 13.55 -7.10
N ARG A 122 -7.55 14.59 -7.79
CA ARG A 122 -8.97 14.66 -8.15
C ARG A 122 -9.42 13.64 -9.20
N HIS A 123 -8.53 13.11 -10.05
CA HIS A 123 -8.93 12.26 -11.16
C HIS A 123 -8.93 10.75 -10.84
N HIS A 124 -8.04 10.26 -9.97
CA HIS A 124 -8.02 8.84 -9.55
C HIS A 124 -9.05 8.56 -8.44
N PHE A 125 -9.18 9.45 -7.45
CA PHE A 125 -10.13 9.28 -6.35
C PHE A 125 -11.60 9.31 -6.82
N MET A 126 -11.92 10.13 -7.84
CA MET A 126 -13.25 10.16 -8.46
C MET A 126 -13.57 8.87 -9.23
N LYS A 127 -12.57 8.21 -9.82
CA LYS A 127 -12.76 6.91 -10.47
C LYS A 127 -12.97 5.78 -9.46
N MET A 128 -12.17 5.71 -8.38
CA MET A 128 -12.39 4.73 -7.32
C MET A 128 -13.76 4.89 -6.65
N SER A 129 -14.16 6.12 -6.29
CA SER A 129 -15.50 6.37 -5.73
C SER A 129 -16.64 6.08 -6.71
N SER A 130 -16.44 6.20 -8.02
CA SER A 130 -17.42 5.80 -9.04
C SER A 130 -17.46 4.29 -9.35
N LEU A 131 -16.39 3.57 -9.02
CA LEU A 131 -16.27 2.10 -9.15
C LEU A 131 -16.79 1.36 -7.92
N PHE A 132 -17.08 2.06 -6.82
CA PHE A 132 -17.92 1.56 -5.75
C PHE A 132 -19.35 2.03 -6.02
N PRO A 133 -20.23 1.17 -6.57
CA PRO A 133 -21.65 1.51 -6.64
C PRO A 133 -22.11 1.84 -5.22
N THR A 134 -22.84 2.93 -5.07
CA THR A 134 -23.70 3.19 -3.91
C THR A 134 -24.66 2.01 -3.77
N GLY A 135 -24.21 0.92 -3.15
CA GLY A 135 -24.93 -0.35 -3.19
C GLY A 135 -24.11 -1.63 -3.04
N PHE A 136 -22.76 -1.63 -3.08
CA PHE A 136 -21.96 -2.84 -2.80
C PHE A 136 -21.79 -3.13 -1.29
N ILE A 137 -22.88 -2.99 -0.53
CA ILE A 137 -23.08 -3.72 0.71
C ILE A 137 -24.03 -4.87 0.35
N ARG A 138 -23.53 -5.94 -0.28
CA ARG A 138 -24.32 -7.18 -0.45
C ARG A 138 -23.46 -8.38 -0.85
N LYS A 139 -22.65 -8.83 0.10
CA LYS A 139 -22.72 -10.14 0.77
C LYS A 139 -21.34 -10.41 1.35
N PRO A 140 -21.21 -10.76 2.63
CA PRO A 140 -19.96 -11.28 3.13
C PRO A 140 -19.67 -12.55 2.33
N MET A 141 -18.60 -12.56 1.53
CA MET A 141 -18.00 -13.85 1.22
C MET A 141 -17.56 -14.41 2.56
N ALA A 142 -18.22 -15.49 2.97
CA ALA A 142 -18.00 -16.14 4.24
C ALA A 142 -16.53 -16.53 4.38
N LYS A 143 -15.77 -15.74 5.15
CA LYS A 143 -14.51 -16.16 5.79
C LYS A 143 -14.42 -15.50 7.17
N THR A 144 -15.26 -15.98 8.09
CA THR A 144 -15.29 -15.60 9.51
C THR A 144 -14.06 -16.08 10.30
N ALA A 145 -12.85 -15.99 9.74
CA ALA A 145 -11.65 -16.57 10.35
C ALA A 145 -10.32 -15.84 10.02
N MET A 146 -10.33 -14.52 9.77
CA MET A 146 -9.05 -13.81 9.47
C MET A 146 -8.21 -13.47 10.70
N CYS A 147 -8.81 -13.30 11.89
CA CYS A 147 -8.08 -12.84 13.08
C CYS A 147 -7.57 -13.99 13.97
N THR A 148 -7.12 -15.11 13.40
CA THR A 148 -6.48 -16.18 14.17
C THR A 148 -5.06 -15.77 14.56
N THR A 149 -4.73 -15.82 15.84
CA THR A 149 -3.41 -15.40 16.38
C THR A 149 -2.50 -16.59 16.60
N LYS A 150 -1.21 -16.48 16.28
CA LYS A 150 -0.21 -17.51 16.62
C LYS A 150 -0.01 -17.51 18.14
N ARG A 151 -0.26 -18.63 18.84
CA ARG A 151 0.12 -18.76 20.26
C ARG A 151 1.65 -18.71 20.34
N MET A 152 2.19 -17.77 21.09
CA MET A 152 3.58 -17.83 21.52
C MET A 152 3.68 -18.94 22.57
N THR A 153 4.23 -20.08 22.17
CA THR A 153 4.70 -21.14 23.09
C THR A 153 6.18 -20.97 23.33
#